data_AF-A0A9P5ZY78-F1
#
_entry.id   AF-A0A9P5ZY78-F1
#
_cell.length_a   1.000
_cell.length_b   1.000
_cell.length_c   1.000
_cell.angle_alpha   90.00
_cell.angle_beta   90.00
_cell.angle_gamma   90.00
#
_symmetry.space_group_name_H-M   'P 1'
#
loop_
_entity.id
_entity.type
_entity.pdbx_description
1 polymer ?
#
loop_
_entity_poly.entity_id
_entity_poly.type
_entity_poly.pdbx_seq_one_letter_code
_entity_poly.pdbx_strand_id
1 'polypeptide(L)'
;MSLQDAKERCPIPSYIPPGLLDRRSDVPHFGKDVRPSRLTINVFKLARDLFHTEDCIDQLPFPNNIRELTIKLNAYPHWQQLRYSTLEDLKNLCYVIQPLHHDGGLKQLKLDILTESWPCPADTTKEISKVQEAFAPLLKRGGFALDICVGPS
;
A
#
# COMPACT_ATOMS: atom_id res chain seq x y z
N MET A 1 40.97 -13.79 8.19
CA MET A 1 39.94 -14.84 8.24
C MET A 1 38.59 -14.14 8.29
N SER A 2 37.74 -14.45 7.32
CA SER A 2 36.40 -13.88 7.09
C SER A 2 35.36 -14.96 7.35
N LEU A 3 34.24 -14.59 7.97
CA LEU A 3 32.92 -15.26 8.03
C LEU A 3 32.01 -14.22 8.74
N GLN A 4 31.16 -13.46 8.05
CA GLN A 4 29.88 -13.83 7.43
C GLN A 4 28.87 -14.48 8.40
N ASP A 5 27.61 -14.09 8.18
CA ASP A 5 26.34 -14.51 8.81
C ASP A 5 25.86 -13.62 9.98
N ALA A 6 24.64 -13.07 10.00
CA ALA A 6 23.41 -13.48 9.33
C ALA A 6 22.69 -12.29 8.66
N LYS A 7 22.51 -12.40 7.35
CA LYS A 7 21.60 -11.58 6.54
C LYS A 7 20.27 -12.32 6.49
N GLU A 8 19.38 -12.07 7.45
CA GLU A 8 18.01 -12.57 7.39
C GLU A 8 17.24 -11.82 6.29
N ARG A 9 17.43 -12.28 5.05
CA ARG A 9 16.53 -11.97 3.95
C ARG A 9 15.23 -12.72 4.22
N CYS A 10 14.13 -11.97 4.35
CA CYS A 10 12.79 -12.55 4.29
C CYS A 10 12.69 -13.48 3.07
N PRO A 11 12.27 -14.75 3.25
CA PRO A 11 12.11 -15.67 2.13
C PRO A 11 11.00 -15.14 1.21
N ILE A 12 11.38 -14.82 -0.02
CA ILE A 12 10.41 -14.55 -1.09
C ILE A 12 9.69 -15.88 -1.35
N PRO A 13 8.35 -15.96 -1.29
CA PRO A 13 7.63 -17.17 -1.66
C PRO A 13 7.99 -17.58 -3.10
N SER A 14 8.46 -18.82 -3.27
CA SER A 14 9.13 -19.28 -4.50
C SER A 14 8.19 -19.60 -5.67
N TYR A 15 7.06 -18.92 -5.79
CA TYR A 15 6.14 -19.09 -6.92
C TYR A 15 5.67 -17.74 -7.43
N ILE A 16 6.55 -17.05 -8.14
CA ILE A 16 6.17 -15.99 -9.08
C ILE A 16 6.24 -16.63 -10.48
N PRO A 17 5.11 -16.83 -11.17
CA PRO A 17 5.11 -17.31 -12.54
C PRO A 17 6.02 -16.44 -13.42
N PRO A 18 6.82 -17.04 -14.33
CA PRO A 18 7.60 -16.27 -15.29
C PRO A 18 6.65 -15.42 -16.15
N GLY A 19 6.83 -14.09 -16.10
CA GLY A 19 6.00 -13.10 -16.80
C GLY A 19 5.36 -12.02 -15.92
N LEU A 20 5.50 -12.11 -14.59
CA LEU A 20 4.89 -11.16 -13.64
C LEU A 20 5.75 -9.91 -13.32
N LEU A 21 6.96 -9.81 -13.87
CA LEU A 21 7.86 -8.67 -13.65
C LEU A 21 8.53 -8.31 -14.98
N ASP A 22 7.94 -7.37 -15.74
CA ASP A 22 8.68 -6.66 -16.77
C ASP A 22 9.54 -5.60 -16.06
N ARG A 23 10.87 -5.77 -16.08
CA ARG A 23 11.83 -4.91 -15.37
C ARG A 23 11.88 -3.45 -15.87
N ARG A 24 11.04 -3.08 -16.83
CA ARG A 24 10.96 -1.73 -17.39
C ARG A 24 9.68 -0.97 -17.02
N SER A 25 8.72 -1.65 -16.40
CA SER A 25 7.53 -1.03 -15.81
C SER A 25 7.50 -1.45 -14.35
N ASP A 26 7.54 -0.49 -13.43
CA ASP A 26 7.37 -0.77 -12.00
C ASP A 26 5.94 -1.28 -11.66
N VAL A 27 5.09 -1.45 -12.68
CA VAL A 27 3.71 -1.94 -12.54
C VAL A 27 3.66 -3.44 -12.89
N PRO A 28 3.20 -4.30 -11.97
CA PRO A 28 3.12 -5.73 -12.21
C PRO A 28 2.06 -6.03 -13.28
N HIS A 29 2.47 -6.75 -14.33
CA HIS A 29 1.54 -7.25 -15.33
C HIS A 29 0.83 -8.49 -14.80
N PHE A 30 -0.39 -8.30 -14.29
CA PHE A 30 -1.24 -9.39 -13.84
C PHE A 30 -1.79 -10.14 -15.06
N GLY A 31 -1.27 -11.34 -15.33
CA GLY A 31 -1.79 -12.20 -16.39
C GLY A 31 -3.31 -12.41 -16.28
N LYS A 32 -3.98 -12.70 -17.40
CA LYS A 32 -5.46 -12.76 -17.49
C LYS A 32 -6.11 -13.90 -16.70
N ASP A 33 -5.33 -14.83 -16.17
CA ASP A 33 -5.82 -16.01 -15.47
C ASP A 33 -5.79 -15.87 -13.94
N VAL A 34 -5.14 -14.83 -13.41
CA VAL A 34 -5.03 -14.61 -11.96
C VAL A 34 -6.21 -13.77 -11.47
N ARG A 35 -7.00 -14.33 -10.55
CA ARG A 35 -8.17 -13.67 -9.93
C ARG A 35 -7.90 -13.46 -8.44
N PRO A 36 -7.08 -12.48 -8.07
CA PRO A 36 -6.77 -12.26 -6.66
C PRO A 36 -8.03 -11.83 -5.92
N SER A 37 -8.24 -12.38 -4.72
CA SER A 37 -9.20 -11.85 -3.75
C SER A 37 -8.55 -10.93 -2.72
N ARG A 38 -7.21 -10.99 -2.64
CA ARG A 38 -6.37 -10.22 -1.72
C ARG A 38 -5.25 -9.56 -2.51
N LEU A 39 -5.03 -8.26 -2.27
CA LEU A 39 -3.95 -7.49 -2.88
C LEU A 39 -3.20 -6.72 -1.81
N THR A 40 -1.86 -6.76 -1.87
CA THR A 40 -0.99 -5.93 -1.03
C THR A 40 -0.14 -5.03 -1.91
N ILE A 41 -0.27 -3.72 -1.75
CA ILE A 41 0.53 -2.71 -2.46
C ILE A 41 1.51 -2.11 -1.46
N ASN A 42 2.80 -2.12 -1.81
CA ASN A 42 3.84 -1.46 -1.02
C ASN A 42 4.16 -0.12 -1.70
N VAL A 43 3.86 0.98 -1.02
CA VAL A 43 4.16 2.33 -1.48
C VAL A 43 5.38 2.80 -0.72
N PHE A 44 6.46 3.03 -1.43
CA PHE A 44 7.65 3.67 -0.88
C PHE A 44 7.53 5.17 -1.10
N LYS A 45 8.07 6.00 -0.19
CA LYS A 45 7.88 7.46 -0.24
C LYS A 45 8.75 8.15 -1.31
N LEU A 46 8.18 8.33 -2.50
CA LEU A 46 8.28 9.56 -3.28
C LEU A 46 6.85 10.00 -3.59
N ALA A 47 6.53 11.29 -3.62
CA ALA A 47 5.18 11.77 -4.01
C ALA A 47 4.75 11.27 -5.42
N ARG A 48 5.71 10.77 -6.21
CA ARG A 48 5.47 10.09 -7.49
C ARG A 48 4.97 8.64 -7.34
N ASP A 49 5.09 8.04 -6.17
CA ASP A 49 4.82 6.61 -5.97
C ASP A 49 3.36 6.31 -5.66
N LEU A 50 2.54 7.35 -5.40
CA LEU A 50 1.09 7.20 -5.43
C LEU A 50 0.56 6.95 -6.84
N PHE A 51 1.22 7.47 -7.88
CA PHE A 51 0.88 7.13 -9.27
C PHE A 51 1.09 5.65 -9.57
N HIS A 52 2.12 5.02 -8.96
CA HIS A 52 2.28 3.57 -9.05
C HIS A 52 1.10 2.79 -8.43
N THR A 53 0.41 3.36 -7.44
CA THR A 53 -0.77 2.71 -6.84
C THR A 53 -1.96 2.75 -7.79
N GLU A 54 -2.17 3.88 -8.48
CA GLU A 54 -3.19 4.03 -9.52
C GLU A 54 -2.95 3.06 -10.66
N ASP A 55 -1.73 3.05 -11.22
CA ASP A 55 -1.37 2.14 -12.30
C ASP A 55 -1.53 0.66 -11.90
N CYS A 56 -1.19 0.30 -10.66
CA CYS A 56 -1.37 -1.06 -10.14
C CYS A 56 -2.84 -1.47 -10.09
N ILE A 57 -3.74 -0.55 -9.76
CA ILE A 57 -5.17 -0.82 -9.66
C ILE A 57 -5.81 -0.89 -11.05
N ASP A 58 -5.43 0.03 -11.94
CA ASP A 58 -5.94 0.08 -13.32
C ASP A 58 -5.55 -1.15 -14.14
N GLN A 59 -4.40 -1.76 -13.85
CA GLN A 59 -3.94 -2.98 -14.51
C GLN A 59 -4.50 -4.28 -13.92
N LEU A 60 -5.39 -4.22 -12.93
CA LEU A 60 -6.01 -5.42 -12.37
C LEU A 60 -6.94 -6.06 -13.42
N PRO A 61 -6.76 -7.33 -13.78
CA PRO A 61 -7.62 -8.00 -14.76
C PRO A 61 -9.03 -8.27 -14.23
N PHE A 62 -9.22 -8.21 -12.90
CA PHE A 62 -10.50 -8.43 -12.22
C PHE A 62 -10.61 -7.57 -10.95
N PRO A 63 -10.76 -6.24 -11.07
CA PRO A 63 -10.79 -5.33 -9.92
C PRO A 63 -11.92 -5.69 -8.93
N ASN A 64 -13.05 -6.16 -9.45
CA ASN A 64 -14.24 -6.53 -8.66
C ASN A 64 -14.05 -7.78 -7.79
N ASN A 65 -12.98 -8.55 -8.04
CA ASN A 65 -12.67 -9.73 -7.23
C ASN A 65 -11.86 -9.38 -5.98
N ILE A 66 -11.23 -8.20 -5.92
CA ILE A 66 -10.49 -7.76 -4.74
C ILE A 66 -11.45 -7.56 -3.58
N ARG A 67 -11.39 -8.45 -2.60
CA ARG A 67 -12.15 -8.37 -1.34
C ARG A 67 -11.35 -7.69 -0.25
N GLU A 68 -10.03 -7.85 -0.26
CA GLU A 68 -9.14 -7.27 0.75
C GLU A 68 -7.99 -6.55 0.06
N LEU A 69 -7.79 -5.28 0.40
CA LEU A 69 -6.67 -4.47 -0.05
C LEU A 69 -5.84 -4.07 1.17
N THR A 70 -4.55 -4.35 1.13
CA THR A 70 -3.57 -3.85 2.11
C THR A 70 -2.64 -2.87 1.42
N ILE A 71 -2.49 -1.68 1.97
CA ILE A 71 -1.57 -0.66 1.47
C ILE A 71 -0.56 -0.38 2.56
N LYS A 72 0.72 -0.65 2.26
CA LYS A 72 1.83 -0.41 3.17
C LYS A 72 2.55 0.85 2.74
N LEU A 73 2.45 1.90 3.55
CA LEU A 73 3.15 3.17 3.35
C LEU A 73 4.49 3.07 4.09
N ASN A 74 5.56 2.82 3.33
CA ASN A 74 6.90 2.60 3.88
C ASN A 74 7.72 3.89 3.81
N ALA A 75 8.32 4.25 4.94
CA ALA A 75 9.38 5.22 5.02
C ALA A 75 10.72 4.61 4.54
N TYR A 76 11.46 5.30 3.67
CA TYR A 76 12.77 4.85 3.18
C TYR A 76 13.90 5.18 4.18
N PRO A 77 14.64 4.17 4.71
CA PRO A 77 15.56 4.27 5.86
C PRO A 77 16.73 5.27 5.76
N HIS A 78 16.85 5.99 4.65
CA HIS A 78 18.01 6.82 4.33
C HIS A 78 17.67 8.27 4.02
N TRP A 79 16.39 8.65 4.01
CA TRP A 79 15.97 10.01 3.68
C TRP A 79 15.46 10.69 4.96
N GLN A 80 16.35 11.38 5.66
CA GLN A 80 16.12 12.06 6.95
C GLN A 80 15.00 13.14 6.96
N GLN A 81 14.27 13.31 5.85
CA GLN A 81 13.11 14.18 5.71
C GLN A 81 11.93 13.46 5.07
N LEU A 82 11.63 12.24 5.53
CA LEU A 82 10.40 11.54 5.18
C LEU A 82 9.21 12.29 5.75
N ARG A 83 8.81 13.37 5.07
CA ARG A 83 7.53 14.05 5.27
C ARG A 83 6.48 12.97 5.31
N TYR A 84 5.81 12.80 6.45
CA TYR A 84 4.61 11.97 6.59
C TYR A 84 3.69 12.23 5.41
N SER A 85 2.98 11.20 4.95
CA SER A 85 1.98 11.38 3.89
C SER A 85 1.11 12.56 4.30
N THR A 86 1.04 13.56 3.42
CA THR A 86 0.20 14.71 3.67
C THR A 86 -1.26 14.27 3.64
N LEU A 87 -2.13 15.11 4.18
CA LEU A 87 -3.57 14.86 4.06
C LEU A 87 -4.00 14.77 2.58
N GLU A 88 -3.36 15.53 1.70
CA GLU A 88 -3.62 15.53 0.26
C GLU A 88 -3.19 14.20 -0.39
N ASP A 89 -2.01 13.69 -0.03
CA ASP A 89 -1.52 12.37 -0.46
C ASP A 89 -2.53 11.25 -0.10
N LEU A 90 -3.07 11.29 1.12
CA LEU A 90 -4.06 10.33 1.57
C LEU A 90 -5.42 10.51 0.87
N LYS A 91 -5.81 11.74 0.51
CA LYS A 91 -7.02 12.01 -0.27
C LYS A 91 -6.89 11.49 -1.70
N ASN A 92 -5.72 11.65 -2.33
CA ASN A 92 -5.44 11.09 -3.65
C ASN A 92 -5.49 9.56 -3.62
N LEU A 93 -4.91 8.95 -2.59
CA LEU A 93 -5.00 7.51 -2.38
C LEU A 93 -6.46 7.05 -2.22
N CYS A 94 -7.26 7.80 -1.45
CA CYS A 94 -8.69 7.51 -1.30
C CYS A 94 -9.44 7.56 -2.63
N TYR A 95 -9.12 8.53 -3.51
CA TYR A 95 -9.72 8.63 -4.84
C TYR A 95 -9.38 7.41 -5.71
N VAL A 96 -8.13 6.99 -5.71
CA VAL A 96 -7.62 5.83 -6.44
C VAL A 96 -8.27 4.50 -5.99
N ILE A 97 -8.62 4.37 -4.70
CA ILE A 97 -9.28 3.16 -4.16
C ILE A 97 -10.79 3.16 -4.42
N GLN A 98 -11.39 4.32 -4.66
CA GLN A 98 -12.83 4.48 -4.78
C GLN A 98 -13.48 3.56 -5.85
N PRO A 99 -12.88 3.31 -7.03
CA PRO A 99 -13.43 2.36 -8.00
C PRO A 99 -13.55 0.93 -7.45
N LEU A 100 -12.52 0.43 -6.73
CA LEU A 100 -12.54 -0.91 -6.12
C LEU A 100 -13.65 -1.06 -5.08
N HIS A 101 -13.99 0.03 -4.40
CA HIS A 101 -15.13 0.08 -3.49
C HIS A 101 -16.46 0.18 -4.23
N HIS A 102 -16.54 1.02 -5.27
CA HIS A 102 -17.77 1.26 -6.01
C HIS A 102 -18.32 0.01 -6.70
N ASP A 103 -17.43 -0.83 -7.25
CA ASP A 103 -17.81 -2.05 -7.93
C ASP A 103 -18.17 -3.20 -6.96
N GLY A 104 -18.25 -2.92 -5.65
CA GLY A 104 -18.76 -3.82 -4.61
C GLY A 104 -17.85 -5.00 -4.27
N GLY A 105 -16.62 -4.98 -4.79
CA GLY A 105 -15.60 -5.98 -4.52
C GLY A 105 -15.08 -5.84 -3.10
N LEU A 106 -14.60 -4.63 -2.76
CA LEU A 106 -13.79 -4.40 -1.58
C LEU A 106 -14.60 -4.48 -0.27
N LYS A 107 -14.21 -5.40 0.60
CA LYS A 107 -14.78 -5.62 1.95
C LYS A 107 -13.87 -5.12 3.06
N GLN A 108 -12.56 -5.10 2.85
CA GLN A 108 -11.59 -4.69 3.84
C GLN A 108 -10.47 -3.88 3.19
N LEU A 109 -10.15 -2.74 3.78
CA LEU A 109 -8.99 -1.93 3.48
C LEU A 109 -8.11 -1.85 4.72
N LYS A 110 -6.86 -2.29 4.61
CA LYS A 110 -5.85 -2.17 5.65
C LYS A 110 -4.78 -1.16 5.22
N LEU A 111 -4.56 -0.14 6.05
CA LEU A 111 -3.53 0.87 5.86
C LEU A 111 -2.46 0.68 6.94
N ASP A 112 -1.31 0.17 6.52
CA ASP A 112 -0.12 -0.01 7.36
C ASP A 112 0.81 1.18 7.12
N ILE A 113 0.89 2.10 8.07
CA ILE A 113 1.79 3.25 8.03
C ILE A 113 3.03 2.90 8.83
N LEU A 114 4.10 2.55 8.11
CA LEU A 114 5.39 2.26 8.71
C LEU A 114 6.18 3.55 8.85
N THR A 115 6.47 3.89 10.09
CA THR A 115 7.19 5.11 10.48
C THR A 115 8.62 4.77 10.89
N GLU A 116 9.56 5.63 10.53
CA GLU A 116 10.90 5.53 11.09
C GLU A 116 10.86 5.97 12.55
N SER A 117 11.50 5.19 13.42
CA SER A 117 11.44 5.37 14.87
C SER A 117 12.23 6.58 15.38
N TRP A 118 12.95 7.31 14.53
CA TRP A 118 13.91 8.35 14.92
C TRP A 118 13.96 9.54 13.97
N PRO A 119 14.16 10.79 14.44
CA PRO A 119 14.41 11.22 15.82
C PRO A 119 13.14 11.67 16.58
N CYS A 120 11.98 11.70 15.92
CA CYS A 120 10.71 12.04 16.55
C CYS A 120 9.68 11.01 16.12
N PRO A 121 9.20 10.14 17.04
CA PRO A 121 8.12 9.23 16.71
C PRO A 121 6.94 10.04 16.17
N ALA A 122 6.33 9.55 15.10
CA ALA A 122 5.12 10.14 14.58
C ALA A 122 4.09 10.24 15.70
N ASP A 123 3.39 11.37 15.79
CA ASP A 123 2.19 11.41 16.61
C ASP A 123 1.14 10.49 15.95
N THR A 124 1.08 9.25 16.44
CA THR A 124 0.17 8.22 15.95
C THR A 124 -1.27 8.71 15.91
N THR A 125 -1.69 9.51 16.89
CA THR A 125 -3.06 10.07 16.94
C THR A 125 -3.29 11.03 15.79
N LYS A 126 -2.30 11.88 15.48
CA LYS A 126 -2.37 12.82 14.36
C LYS A 126 -2.38 12.11 13.01
N GLU A 127 -1.56 11.07 12.84
CA GLU A 127 -1.53 10.30 11.58
C GLU A 127 -2.83 9.53 11.36
N ILE A 128 -3.37 8.87 12.40
CA ILE A 128 -4.68 8.21 12.33
C ILE A 128 -5.77 9.21 11.96
N SER A 129 -5.76 10.40 12.57
CA SER A 129 -6.75 11.45 12.31
C SER A 129 -6.73 11.91 10.85
N LYS A 130 -5.55 12.06 10.24
CA LYS A 130 -5.44 12.39 8.80
C LYS A 130 -6.01 11.30 7.91
N VAL A 131 -5.75 10.04 8.23
CA VAL A 131 -6.30 8.89 7.47
C VAL A 131 -7.81 8.87 7.59
N GLN A 132 -8.35 9.02 8.80
CA GLN A 132 -9.80 9.07 9.00
C GLN A 132 -10.44 10.23 8.23
N GLU A 133 -9.80 11.41 8.22
CA GLU A 133 -10.28 12.56 7.46
C GLU A 133 -10.26 12.28 5.95
N ALA A 134 -9.14 11.78 5.43
CA ALA A 134 -8.99 11.49 4.00
C ALA A 134 -9.96 10.40 3.51
N PHE A 135 -10.18 9.36 4.32
CA PHE A 135 -11.03 8.21 3.97
C PHE A 135 -12.49 8.37 4.43
N ALA A 136 -12.86 9.48 5.06
CA ALA A 136 -14.23 9.78 5.47
C ALA A 136 -15.26 9.61 4.33
N PRO A 137 -15.00 9.98 3.06
CA PRO A 137 -15.94 9.77 1.97
C PRO A 137 -16.29 8.29 1.75
N LEU A 138 -15.29 7.41 1.83
CA LEU A 138 -15.49 5.97 1.66
C LEU A 138 -16.19 5.37 2.88
N LEU A 139 -15.79 5.77 4.11
CA LEU A 139 -16.42 5.29 5.35
C LEU A 139 -17.91 5.66 5.42
N LYS A 140 -18.29 6.86 4.97
CA LYS A 140 -19.69 7.31 4.94
C LYS A 140 -20.56 6.49 4.00
N ARG A 141 -20.00 5.96 2.91
CA ARG A 141 -20.72 5.08 1.98
C ARG A 141 -20.94 3.67 2.57
N GLY A 142 -20.17 3.30 3.60
CA GLY A 142 -20.22 1.98 4.22
C GLY A 142 -19.75 0.87 3.27
N GLY A 143 -19.95 -0.39 3.66
CA GLY A 143 -19.67 -1.55 2.81
C GLY A 143 -18.26 -2.11 2.86
N PHE A 144 -17.34 -1.50 3.63
CA PHE A 144 -16.03 -2.08 3.93
C PHE A 144 -15.51 -1.64 5.30
N ALA A 145 -14.60 -2.43 5.87
CA ALA A 145 -13.88 -2.10 7.10
C ALA A 145 -12.54 -1.42 6.78
N LEU A 146 -12.18 -0.38 7.54
CA LEU A 146 -10.89 0.29 7.47
C LEU A 146 -10.07 -0.01 8.73
N ASP A 147 -8.98 -0.74 8.57
CA ASP A 147 -8.02 -1.02 9.63
C ASP A 147 -6.78 -0.14 9.44
N ILE A 148 -6.42 0.63 10.46
CA ILE A 148 -5.24 1.52 10.44
C ILE A 148 -4.22 0.98 11.44
N CYS A 149 -3.03 0.65 10.96
CA CYS A 149 -1.90 0.25 11.79
C CYS A 149 -0.78 1.27 11.61
N VAL A 150 -0.35 1.88 12.71
CA VAL A 150 0.84 2.76 12.73
C VAL A 150 1.88 2.09 13.60
N GLY A 151 3.06 1.83 13.04
CA GLY A 151 4.12 1.13 13.75
C GLY A 151 5.50 1.45 13.20
N PRO A 152 6.56 1.03 13.90
CA PRO A 152 7.92 1.08 13.36
C PRO A 152 8.04 0.17 12.13
N SER A 153 8.79 0.62 11.12
CA SER A 153 9.18 -0.17 9.94
C SER A 153 10.06 -1.36 10.27
#